data_AF-A0A2T2ZZH7-F1
#
_entry.id   AF-A0A2T2ZZH7-F1
#
_cell.length_a   1.000
_cell.length_b   1.000
_cell.length_c   1.000
_cell.angle_alpha   90.00
_cell.angle_beta   90.00
_cell.angle_gamma   90.00
#
_symmetry.space_group_name_H-M   'P 1'
#
loop_
_entity.id
_entity.type
_entity.pdbx_description
1 polymer ?
#
loop_
_entity_poly.entity_id
_entity_poly.type
_entity_poly.pdbx_seq_one_letter_code
_entity_poly.pdbx_strand_id
1 'polypeptide(L)'
;MSSSEQTFIAIKPDGVQRGLVGPIIQRFEQRGYKLVAIKLVTPSKEHLETHYADLKEKPFFPGLLNYMMSGPIAAMVWEGRDAVKTGRVLLGATNPLASAPGTIRGDFSIDVGRNVCHGSDSVENAKKEIALWFKEGEVVSYKAAAFDWIYEKA
;
A
#
# COMPACT_ATOMS: atom_id res chain seq x y z
N MET A 1 -7.39 21.60 0.04
CA MET A 1 -7.38 20.12 0.17
C MET A 1 -6.35 19.78 1.22
N SER A 2 -6.75 19.00 2.24
CA SER A 2 -5.89 18.70 3.38
C SER A 2 -4.61 17.96 2.95
N SER A 3 -3.46 18.33 3.53
CA SER A 3 -2.20 17.60 3.42
C SER A 3 -2.08 16.41 4.38
N SER A 4 -3.13 16.09 5.13
CA SER A 4 -3.14 15.03 6.16
C SER A 4 -3.91 13.77 5.76
N GLU A 5 -4.29 13.61 4.49
CA GLU A 5 -4.93 12.37 4.02
C GLU A 5 -3.93 11.21 4.12
N GLN A 6 -4.40 10.04 4.57
CA GLN A 6 -3.59 8.84 4.72
C GLN A 6 -4.09 7.72 3.81
N THR A 7 -3.17 6.89 3.34
CA THR A 7 -3.47 5.66 2.57
C THR A 7 -2.72 4.48 3.15
N PHE A 8 -3.32 3.29 3.07
CA PHE A 8 -2.65 2.04 3.36
C PHE A 8 -2.00 1.51 2.08
N ILE A 9 -0.72 1.17 2.16
CA ILE A 9 0.04 0.50 1.10
C ILE A 9 0.67 -0.75 1.70
N ALA A 10 0.57 -1.87 0.99
CA ALA A 10 1.26 -3.09 1.38
C ALA A 10 2.11 -3.64 0.24
N ILE A 11 3.34 -4.03 0.56
CA ILE A 11 4.18 -4.83 -0.34
C ILE A 11 3.88 -6.29 -0.04
N LYS A 12 3.32 -6.99 -1.03
CA LYS A 12 2.85 -8.37 -0.93
C LYS A 12 4.03 -9.35 -0.82
N PRO A 13 3.78 -10.64 -0.51
CA PRO A 13 4.87 -11.59 -0.28
C PRO A 13 5.86 -11.72 -1.44
N ASP A 14 5.40 -11.69 -2.68
CA ASP A 14 6.26 -11.68 -3.87
C ASP A 14 7.11 -10.41 -3.98
N GLY A 15 6.56 -9.24 -3.61
CA GLY A 15 7.33 -7.99 -3.54
C GLY A 15 8.46 -8.06 -2.50
N VAL A 16 8.19 -8.64 -1.33
CA VAL A 16 9.21 -8.84 -0.30
C VAL A 16 10.27 -9.85 -0.75
N GLN A 17 9.86 -11.02 -1.24
CA GLN A 17 10.76 -12.09 -1.71
C GLN A 17 11.68 -11.63 -2.86
N ARG A 18 11.22 -10.67 -3.67
CA ARG A 18 11.98 -10.13 -4.81
C ARG A 18 12.84 -8.91 -4.45
N GLY A 19 12.96 -8.55 -3.18
CA GLY A 19 13.78 -7.42 -2.74
C GLY A 19 13.22 -6.05 -3.13
N LEU A 20 11.91 -5.92 -3.33
CA LEU A 20 11.27 -4.69 -3.81
C LEU A 20 10.84 -3.73 -2.68
N VAL A 21 11.14 -4.04 -1.42
CA VAL A 21 10.76 -3.20 -0.27
C VAL A 21 11.37 -1.80 -0.36
N GLY A 22 12.70 -1.73 -0.51
CA GLY A 22 13.41 -0.45 -0.66
C GLY A 22 12.94 0.35 -1.88
N PRO A 23 12.94 -0.24 -3.10
CA PRO A 23 12.47 0.44 -4.30
C PRO A 23 11.05 0.99 -4.19
N ILE A 24 10.10 0.27 -3.56
CA ILE A 24 8.72 0.74 -3.41
C ILE A 24 8.64 1.90 -2.42
N ILE A 25 9.29 1.78 -1.25
CA ILE A 25 9.34 2.88 -0.26
C ILE A 25 9.91 4.15 -0.90
N GLN A 26 11.04 4.01 -1.60
CA GLN A 26 11.72 5.12 -2.27
C GLN A 26 10.80 5.89 -3.23
N ARG A 27 9.89 5.22 -3.96
CA ARG A 27 8.96 5.89 -4.89
C ARG A 27 8.00 6.83 -4.15
N PHE A 28 7.55 6.45 -2.96
CA PHE A 28 6.67 7.28 -2.14
C PHE A 28 7.46 8.42 -1.46
N GLU A 29 8.66 8.14 -0.94
CA GLU A 29 9.52 9.17 -0.32
C GLU A 29 9.92 10.25 -1.33
N GLN A 30 10.42 9.84 -2.50
CA GLN A 30 10.84 10.78 -3.56
C GLN A 30 9.69 11.59 -4.12
N ARG A 31 8.44 11.10 -3.99
CA ARG A 31 7.25 11.86 -4.36
C ARG A 31 6.90 12.95 -3.34
N GLY A 32 7.40 12.84 -2.11
CA GLY A 32 7.11 13.77 -1.00
C GLY A 32 6.02 13.29 -0.04
N TYR A 33 5.58 12.03 -0.14
CA TYR A 33 4.67 11.44 0.85
C TYR A 33 5.42 11.12 2.14
N LYS A 34 4.74 11.31 3.28
CA LYS A 34 5.32 11.11 4.61
C LYS A 34 4.98 9.71 5.11
N LEU A 35 6.00 8.90 5.41
CA LEU A 35 5.79 7.59 6.03
C LEU A 35 5.42 7.78 7.50
N VAL A 36 4.23 7.34 7.90
CA VAL A 36 3.71 7.50 9.28
C VAL A 36 3.49 6.18 10.01
N ALA A 37 3.61 5.05 9.34
CA ALA A 37 3.73 3.73 9.98
C ALA A 37 4.36 2.73 9.01
N ILE A 38 5.15 1.79 9.54
CA ILE A 38 5.70 0.67 8.77
C ILE A 38 5.90 -0.54 9.68
N LYS A 39 5.57 -1.74 9.18
CA LYS A 39 5.96 -3.01 9.82
C LYS A 39 6.06 -4.16 8.83
N LEU A 40 6.97 -5.08 9.08
CA LEU A 40 7.06 -6.37 8.39
C LEU A 40 6.29 -7.40 9.22
N VAL A 41 5.27 -8.03 8.64
CA VAL A 41 4.34 -8.91 9.35
C VAL A 41 3.97 -10.13 8.54
N THR A 42 3.62 -11.22 9.23
CA THR A 42 2.94 -12.38 8.65
C THR A 42 1.52 -12.43 9.22
N PRO A 43 0.51 -11.86 8.54
CA PRO A 43 -0.85 -11.78 9.08
C PRO A 43 -1.50 -13.17 9.15
N SER A 44 -2.45 -13.34 10.07
CA SER A 44 -3.24 -14.57 10.16
C SER A 44 -4.23 -14.67 8.99
N LYS A 45 -4.79 -15.87 8.81
CA LYS A 45 -5.83 -16.11 7.80
C LYS A 45 -7.05 -15.22 8.04
N GLU A 46 -7.51 -15.14 9.28
CA GLU A 46 -8.69 -14.36 9.70
C GLU A 46 -8.48 -12.86 9.42
N HIS A 47 -7.25 -12.37 9.63
CA HIS A 47 -6.90 -10.99 9.33
C HIS A 47 -6.99 -10.70 7.83
N LEU A 48 -6.45 -11.60 6.99
CA LEU A 48 -6.52 -11.47 5.53
C LEU A 48 -7.94 -11.65 4.97
N GLU A 49 -8.73 -12.53 5.56
CA GLU A 49 -10.16 -12.68 5.24
C GLU A 49 -10.93 -11.40 5.53
N THR A 50 -10.62 -10.74 6.65
CA THR A 50 -11.21 -9.43 7.00
C THR A 50 -10.78 -8.36 6.01
N HIS A 51 -9.48 -8.32 5.64
CA HIS A 51 -8.97 -7.34 4.69
C HIS A 51 -9.60 -7.48 3.28
N TYR A 52 -9.82 -8.71 2.83
CA TYR A 52 -10.41 -9.00 1.51
C TYR A 52 -11.88 -9.40 1.57
N ALA A 53 -12.63 -8.98 2.60
CA ALA A 53 -14.01 -9.40 2.82
C ALA A 53 -14.92 -9.16 1.59
N ASP A 54 -14.73 -8.05 0.88
CA ASP A 54 -15.48 -7.69 -0.33
C ASP A 54 -15.23 -8.65 -1.51
N LEU A 55 -14.17 -9.46 -1.45
CA LEU A 55 -13.79 -10.42 -2.49
C LEU A 55 -14.15 -11.87 -2.11
N LYS A 56 -14.77 -12.12 -0.95
CA LYS A 56 -15.02 -13.47 -0.41
C LYS A 56 -15.75 -14.39 -1.37
N GLU A 57 -16.71 -13.85 -2.13
CA GLU A 57 -17.53 -14.60 -3.09
C GLU A 57 -16.84 -14.77 -4.47
N LYS A 58 -15.63 -14.25 -4.65
CA LYS A 58 -14.90 -14.38 -5.92
C LYS A 58 -14.18 -15.74 -6.00
N PRO A 59 -14.19 -16.41 -7.17
CA PRO A 59 -13.60 -17.74 -7.31
C PRO A 59 -12.09 -17.79 -7.02
N PHE A 60 -11.38 -16.67 -7.17
CA PHE A 60 -9.95 -16.57 -6.89
C PHE A 60 -9.63 -16.30 -5.40
N PHE A 61 -10.62 -16.08 -4.54
CA PHE A 61 -10.42 -15.70 -3.14
C PHE A 61 -9.59 -16.70 -2.33
N PRO A 62 -9.82 -18.03 -2.40
CA PRO A 62 -8.98 -19.00 -1.69
C PRO A 62 -7.51 -18.93 -2.13
N GLY A 63 -7.27 -18.76 -3.43
CA GLY A 63 -5.92 -18.61 -3.99
C GLY A 63 -5.24 -17.31 -3.55
N LEU A 64 -6.00 -16.21 -3.47
CA LEU A 64 -5.52 -14.93 -2.96
C LEU A 64 -5.06 -15.05 -1.50
N LEU A 65 -5.86 -15.68 -0.63
CA LEU A 65 -5.49 -15.90 0.76
C LEU A 65 -4.23 -16.76 0.89
N ASN A 66 -4.18 -17.90 0.20
CA ASN A 66 -3.01 -18.79 0.24
C ASN A 66 -1.74 -18.08 -0.21
N TYR A 67 -1.83 -17.25 -1.24
CA TYR A 67 -0.70 -16.43 -1.69
C TYR A 67 -0.31 -15.35 -0.67
N MET A 68 -1.27 -14.62 -0.09
CA MET A 68 -0.97 -13.59 0.90
C MET A 68 -0.41 -14.16 2.21
N MET A 69 -0.71 -15.43 2.53
CA MET A 69 -0.13 -16.17 3.66
C MET A 69 1.22 -16.84 3.34
N SER A 70 1.68 -16.82 2.09
CA SER A 70 2.89 -17.54 1.66
C SER A 70 4.20 -16.91 2.15
N GLY A 71 4.15 -15.73 2.75
CA GLY A 71 5.32 -15.03 3.24
C GLY A 71 5.00 -13.70 3.91
N PRO A 72 6.03 -12.96 4.35
CA PRO A 72 5.85 -11.69 5.03
C PRO A 72 5.36 -10.59 4.09
N ILE A 73 4.67 -9.61 4.65
CA ILE A 73 4.14 -8.41 4.01
C ILE A 73 4.75 -7.19 4.69
N ALA A 74 5.21 -6.21 3.92
CA ALA A 74 5.56 -4.90 4.47
C ALA A 74 4.33 -4.00 4.38
N ALA A 75 3.65 -3.82 5.51
CA ALA A 75 2.49 -2.94 5.67
C ALA A 75 2.97 -1.52 5.99
N MET A 76 2.36 -0.52 5.35
CA MET A 76 2.76 0.89 5.50
C MET A 76 1.54 1.81 5.51
N VAL A 77 1.71 2.96 6.16
CA VAL A 77 0.78 4.09 6.08
C VAL A 77 1.54 5.31 5.57
N TRP A 78 1.04 5.89 4.48
CA TRP A 78 1.59 7.08 3.84
C TRP A 78 0.62 8.25 3.95
N GLU A 79 1.14 9.43 4.29
CA GLU A 79 0.37 10.65 4.50
C GLU A 79 0.74 11.74 3.49
N GLY A 80 -0.26 12.43 2.95
CA GLY A 80 -0.10 13.60 2.11
C GLY A 80 -1.36 13.96 1.33
N ARG A 81 -1.31 15.04 0.54
CA ARG A 81 -2.46 15.45 -0.29
C ARG A 81 -2.76 14.39 -1.36
N ASP A 82 -4.03 14.00 -1.45
CA ASP A 82 -4.53 12.97 -2.37
C ASP A 82 -3.70 11.68 -2.34
N ALA A 83 -3.19 11.30 -1.15
CA ALA A 83 -2.32 10.15 -0.96
C ALA A 83 -2.95 8.85 -1.46
N VAL A 84 -4.26 8.66 -1.29
CA VAL A 84 -4.95 7.45 -1.77
C VAL A 84 -4.94 7.41 -3.30
N LYS A 85 -5.44 8.48 -3.93
CA LYS A 85 -5.57 8.55 -5.38
C LYS A 85 -4.20 8.45 -6.06
N THR A 86 -3.24 9.25 -5.61
CA THR A 86 -1.91 9.31 -6.21
C THR A 86 -1.10 8.07 -5.86
N GLY A 87 -1.27 7.50 -4.68
CA GLY A 87 -0.69 6.21 -4.31
C GLY A 87 -1.06 5.13 -5.33
N ARG A 88 -2.34 5.02 -5.71
CA ARG A 88 -2.76 4.09 -6.78
C ARG A 88 -2.13 4.39 -8.13
N VAL A 89 -1.93 5.66 -8.48
CA VAL A 89 -1.23 6.04 -9.71
C VAL A 89 0.22 5.56 -9.68
N LEU A 90 0.92 5.70 -8.54
CA LEU A 90 2.28 5.18 -8.37
C LEU A 90 2.32 3.65 -8.46
N LEU A 91 1.32 2.95 -7.91
CA LEU A 91 1.24 1.49 -7.99
C LEU A 91 1.04 1.00 -9.43
N GLY A 92 0.25 1.71 -10.24
CA GLY A 92 -0.16 1.26 -11.57
C GLY A 92 -1.44 0.42 -11.56
N ALA A 93 -1.93 0.04 -12.74
CA ALA A 93 -3.16 -0.73 -12.91
C ALA A 93 -3.09 -2.08 -12.18
N THR A 94 -4.23 -2.60 -11.70
CA THR A 94 -4.27 -3.90 -10.97
C THR A 94 -3.71 -5.05 -11.81
N ASN A 95 -4.01 -5.06 -13.11
CA ASN A 95 -3.36 -5.93 -14.07
C ASN A 95 -2.03 -5.28 -14.53
N PRO A 96 -0.86 -5.86 -14.23
CA PRO A 96 0.43 -5.29 -14.61
C PRO A 96 0.59 -5.08 -16.12
N LEU A 97 -0.02 -5.93 -16.95
CA LEU A 97 0.00 -5.78 -18.41
C LEU A 97 -0.71 -4.50 -18.92
N ALA A 98 -1.55 -3.89 -18.07
CA ALA A 98 -2.19 -2.61 -18.34
C ALA A 98 -1.52 -1.44 -17.60
N SER A 99 -0.41 -1.68 -16.91
CA SER A 99 0.34 -0.65 -16.18
C SER A 99 1.34 0.05 -17.09
N ALA A 100 1.45 1.36 -16.98
CA ALA A 100 2.46 2.13 -17.70
C ALA A 100 3.86 1.90 -17.10
N PRO A 101 4.93 1.85 -17.91
CA PRO A 101 6.30 1.97 -17.43
C PRO A 101 6.48 3.19 -16.53
N GLY A 102 7.28 3.06 -15.47
CA GLY A 102 7.48 4.05 -14.42
C GLY A 102 6.54 3.89 -13.21
N THR A 103 5.46 3.11 -13.34
CA THR A 103 4.66 2.66 -12.19
C THR A 103 5.27 1.41 -11.56
N ILE A 104 4.98 1.14 -10.29
CA ILE A 104 5.54 -0.02 -9.57
C ILE A 104 5.20 -1.34 -10.29
N ARG A 105 3.95 -1.54 -10.71
CA ARG A 105 3.56 -2.76 -11.43
C ARG A 105 4.07 -2.79 -12.86
N GLY A 106 4.15 -1.64 -13.53
CA GLY A 106 4.72 -1.56 -14.88
C GLY A 106 6.22 -1.88 -14.91
N ASP A 107 6.96 -1.51 -13.87
CA ASP A 107 8.39 -1.77 -13.77
C ASP A 107 8.70 -3.16 -13.21
N PHE A 108 7.82 -3.71 -12.35
CA PHE A 108 8.17 -4.87 -11.54
C PHE A 108 7.18 -6.04 -11.58
N SER A 109 6.10 -6.03 -12.35
CA SER A 109 5.13 -7.14 -12.36
C SER A 109 4.68 -7.55 -13.76
N ILE A 110 4.24 -8.81 -13.86
CA ILE A 110 3.70 -9.38 -15.10
C ILE A 110 2.28 -9.90 -14.85
N ASP A 111 2.12 -10.82 -13.89
CA ASP A 111 0.83 -11.44 -13.59
C ASP A 111 0.01 -10.69 -12.55
N VAL A 112 -1.32 -10.65 -12.75
CA VAL A 112 -2.27 -10.04 -11.81
C VAL A 112 -2.23 -10.69 -10.40
N GLY A 113 -1.98 -12.00 -10.33
CA GLY A 113 -1.83 -12.73 -9.07
C GLY A 113 -0.47 -12.55 -8.38
N ARG A 114 0.47 -11.86 -9.02
CA ARG A 114 1.83 -11.53 -8.53
C ARG A 114 2.16 -10.07 -8.85
N ASN A 115 1.24 -9.19 -8.49
CA ASN A 115 1.29 -7.76 -8.81
C ASN A 115 1.95 -6.91 -7.71
N VAL A 116 2.81 -7.53 -6.89
CA VAL A 116 3.74 -6.97 -5.87
C VAL A 116 3.20 -6.10 -4.75
N CYS A 117 2.10 -5.39 -4.94
CA CYS A 117 1.65 -4.36 -4.02
C CYS A 117 0.13 -4.24 -3.97
N HIS A 118 -0.36 -3.72 -2.85
CA HIS A 118 -1.73 -3.30 -2.60
C HIS A 118 -1.75 -1.81 -2.24
N GLY A 119 -2.85 -1.14 -2.54
CA GLY A 119 -3.13 0.20 -2.04
C GLY A 119 -4.64 0.45 -2.00
N SER A 120 -5.09 1.15 -0.95
CA SER A 120 -6.49 1.47 -0.74
C SER A 120 -7.13 2.11 -1.98
N ASP A 121 -8.41 1.81 -2.23
CA ASP A 121 -9.13 2.32 -3.41
C ASP A 121 -9.86 3.65 -3.20
N SER A 122 -10.05 4.03 -1.94
CA SER A 122 -10.82 5.20 -1.52
C SER A 122 -10.35 5.63 -0.13
N VAL A 123 -10.63 6.88 0.24
CA VAL A 123 -10.30 7.44 1.56
C VAL A 123 -10.99 6.65 2.68
N GLU A 124 -12.23 6.22 2.46
CA GLU A 124 -12.97 5.44 3.45
C GLU A 124 -12.39 4.04 3.63
N ASN A 125 -12.01 3.35 2.55
CA ASN A 125 -11.33 2.06 2.67
C ASN A 125 -9.91 2.20 3.24
N ALA A 126 -9.20 3.30 2.95
CA ALA A 126 -7.92 3.58 3.59
C ALA A 126 -8.05 3.65 5.11
N LYS A 127 -9.04 4.36 5.65
CA LYS A 127 -9.29 4.40 7.10
C LYS A 127 -9.55 3.01 7.69
N LYS A 128 -10.39 2.21 7.04
CA LYS A 128 -10.69 0.82 7.48
C LYS A 128 -9.45 -0.05 7.46
N GLU A 129 -8.67 0.01 6.38
CA GLU A 129 -7.44 -0.77 6.24
C GLU A 129 -6.39 -0.34 7.25
N ILE A 130 -6.17 0.97 7.45
CA ILE A 130 -5.23 1.47 8.47
C ILE A 130 -5.64 0.97 9.87
N ALA A 131 -6.92 1.09 10.24
CA ALA A 131 -7.43 0.63 11.53
C ALA A 131 -7.37 -0.90 11.70
N LEU A 132 -7.49 -1.66 10.61
CA LEU A 132 -7.33 -3.12 10.63
C LEU A 132 -5.87 -3.51 10.85
N TRP A 133 -4.95 -2.89 10.10
CA TRP A 133 -3.55 -3.30 10.06
C TRP A 133 -2.71 -2.70 11.18
N PHE A 134 -3.05 -1.52 11.69
CA PHE A 134 -2.27 -0.80 12.69
C PHE A 134 -3.10 -0.48 13.93
N LYS A 135 -2.54 -0.78 15.11
CA LYS A 135 -3.11 -0.45 16.42
C LYS A 135 -2.90 1.02 16.73
N GLU A 136 -3.67 1.52 17.69
CA GLU A 136 -3.44 2.83 18.29
C GLU A 136 -1.98 2.95 18.78
N GLY A 137 -1.33 4.07 18.45
CA GLY A 137 0.08 4.32 18.75
C GLY A 137 1.09 3.77 17.75
N GLU A 138 0.71 2.90 16.81
CA GLU A 138 1.62 2.44 15.74
C GLU A 138 1.73 3.47 14.59
N VAL A 139 0.77 4.38 14.46
CA VAL A 139 0.82 5.51 13.51
C VAL A 139 1.40 6.72 14.21
N VAL A 140 2.60 7.13 13.79
CA VAL A 140 3.36 8.21 14.42
C VAL A 140 3.06 9.57 13.82
N SER A 141 3.01 10.59 14.67
CA SER A 141 2.84 11.98 14.26
C SER A 141 4.17 12.72 14.29
N TYR A 142 4.56 13.31 13.16
CA TYR A 142 5.71 14.21 13.06
C TYR A 142 5.53 15.18 11.89
N LYS A 143 6.26 16.31 11.93
CA LYS A 143 6.36 17.24 10.80
C LYS A 143 7.63 16.93 10.00
N ALA A 144 7.48 16.67 8.71
CA ALA A 144 8.62 16.49 7.82
C ALA A 144 9.35 17.84 7.66
N ALA A 145 10.70 17.83 7.70
CA ALA A 145 11.50 19.05 7.53
C ALA A 145 11.26 19.73 6.17
N ALA A 146 10.93 18.96 5.15
CA ALA A 146 10.63 19.44 3.80
C ALA A 146 9.15 19.84 3.58
N PHE A 147 8.30 19.83 4.63
CA PHE A 147 6.85 20.01 4.47
C PHE A 147 6.48 21.29 3.70
N ASP A 148 7.05 22.42 4.10
CA ASP A 148 6.75 23.73 3.50
C ASP A 148 7.37 23.90 2.09
N TRP A 149 8.25 22.99 1.67
CA TRP A 149 8.79 22.93 0.31
C TRP A 149 7.98 22.03 -0.63
N ILE A 150 7.20 21.10 -0.06
CA ILE A 150 6.33 20.16 -0.81
C ILE A 150 4.92 20.73 -0.96
N TYR A 151 4.41 21.43 0.06
CA TYR A 151 3.06 21.97 0.08
C TYR A 151 3.06 23.50 0.17
N GLU A 152 2.49 24.17 -0.83
CA GLU A 152 2.30 25.63 -0.82
C GLU A 152 1.37 26.10 0.31
N LYS A 153 0.38 25.27 0.67
CA LYS A 153 -0.60 25.48 1.74
C LYS A 153 -0.91 24.12 2.37
N ALA A 154 -1.09 24.06 3.70
CA ALA A 154 -1.52 22.85 4.40
C ALA A 154 -2.98 22.49 4.05
#